data_AF-A0AAD8DKV6-F1
#
_entry.id   AF-A0AAD8DKV6-F1
#
_cell.length_a   1.000
_cell.length_b   1.000
_cell.length_c   1.000
_cell.angle_alpha   90.00
_cell.angle_beta   90.00
_cell.angle_gamma   90.00
#
_symmetry.space_group_name_H-M   'P 1'
#
loop_
_entity.id
_entity.type
_entity.pdbx_description
1 polymer ?
#
loop_
_entity_poly.entity_id
_entity_poly.type
_entity_poly.pdbx_seq_one_letter_code
_entity_poly.pdbx_strand_id
1 'polypeptide(L)'
;MKWRQVTGTTCDPRMPLKLKGKIYKSVIRPVMLYGSECWAVKKTDEKRLHVAEMRLLRWMCGVTRMDKVRNEYIRGSLKVAPVTEKLKGNRLTWYGQVKRRDETHVTKRIMSLHVDDKMEREREAKEKMDGLCEK
;
A
#
# COMPACT_ATOMS: atom_id res chain seq x y z
N MET A 1 -5.83 7.31 -19.98
CA MET A 1 -6.07 8.48 -19.11
C MET A 1 -4.85 9.40 -19.14
N LYS A 2 -5.03 10.71 -19.36
CA LYS A 2 -3.93 11.69 -19.31
C LYS A 2 -3.70 12.14 -17.85
N TRP A 3 -2.75 11.51 -17.15
CA TRP A 3 -2.44 11.79 -15.73
C TRP A 3 -2.25 13.28 -15.42
N ARG A 4 -1.60 14.03 -16.33
CA ARG A 4 -1.37 15.48 -16.19
C ARG A 4 -2.65 16.30 -16.02
N GLN A 5 -3.75 15.88 -16.64
CA GLN A 5 -5.06 16.55 -16.51
C GLN A 5 -5.70 16.24 -15.15
N VAL A 6 -5.52 15.02 -14.65
CA VAL A 6 -6.03 14.61 -13.33
C VAL A 6 -5.25 15.32 -12.22
N THR A 7 -3.93 15.44 -12.32
CA THR A 7 -3.14 16.17 -11.33
C THR A 7 -3.51 17.64 -11.25
N GLY A 8 -3.72 18.30 -12.40
CA GLY A 8 -4.13 19.70 -12.46
C GLY A 8 -5.48 19.94 -11.77
N THR A 9 -6.45 19.04 -11.97
CA THR A 9 -7.76 19.15 -11.33
C THR A 9 -7.73 18.79 -9.84
N THR A 10 -6.95 17.78 -9.42
CA THR A 10 -6.83 17.42 -8.00
C THR A 10 -6.17 18.50 -7.14
N CYS A 11 -5.29 19.31 -7.73
CA CYS A 11 -4.56 20.37 -7.06
C CYS A 11 -5.26 21.73 -7.10
N ASP A 12 -6.41 21.85 -7.78
CA ASP A 12 -7.14 23.10 -7.85
C ASP A 12 -7.73 23.46 -6.47
N PRO A 13 -7.42 24.65 -5.90
CA PRO A 13 -7.97 25.08 -4.61
C PRO A 13 -9.49 25.31 -4.65
N ARG A 14 -10.09 25.59 -5.82
CA ARG A 14 -11.53 25.81 -5.99
C ARG A 14 -12.35 24.52 -5.93
N MET A 15 -11.68 23.38 -6.05
CA MET A 15 -12.35 22.09 -6.09
C MET A 15 -12.76 21.63 -4.67
N PRO A 16 -14.03 21.22 -4.47
CA PRO A 16 -14.50 20.82 -3.15
C PRO A 16 -13.79 19.56 -2.64
N LEU A 17 -13.47 19.56 -1.34
CA LEU A 17 -12.75 18.46 -0.67
C LEU A 17 -13.43 17.10 -0.84
N LYS A 18 -14.78 17.07 -0.83
CA LYS A 18 -15.55 15.84 -1.06
C LYS A 18 -15.24 15.21 -2.42
N LEU A 19 -15.08 16.01 -3.46
CA LEU A 19 -14.79 15.53 -4.81
C LEU A 19 -13.32 15.09 -4.92
N LYS A 20 -12.38 15.83 -4.30
CA LYS A 20 -10.97 15.39 -4.17
C LYS A 20 -10.86 14.02 -3.49
N GLY A 21 -11.64 13.80 -2.43
CA GLY A 21 -11.74 12.50 -1.76
C GLY A 21 -12.28 11.38 -2.67
N LYS A 22 -13.25 11.66 -3.53
CA LYS A 22 -13.74 10.70 -4.53
C LYS A 22 -12.69 10.36 -5.58
N ILE A 23 -11.95 11.35 -6.09
CA ILE A 23 -10.85 11.11 -7.04
C ILE A 23 -9.76 10.25 -6.39
N TYR A 24 -9.37 10.58 -5.16
CA TYR A 24 -8.40 9.78 -4.42
C TYR A 24 -8.82 8.31 -4.32
N LYS A 25 -10.07 8.05 -3.91
CA LYS A 25 -10.60 6.69 -3.78
C LYS A 25 -10.67 5.93 -5.10
N SER A 26 -10.94 6.61 -6.21
CA SER A 26 -11.24 5.97 -7.50
C SER A 26 -10.02 5.81 -8.41
N VAL A 27 -9.09 6.77 -8.38
CA VAL A 27 -7.95 6.80 -9.31
C VAL A 27 -6.65 6.50 -8.58
N ILE A 28 -6.39 7.22 -7.50
CA ILE A 28 -5.08 7.20 -6.85
C ILE A 28 -4.89 5.94 -6.01
N ARG A 29 -5.89 5.61 -5.18
CA ARG A 29 -5.83 4.47 -4.26
C ARG A 29 -5.63 3.13 -4.98
N PRO A 30 -6.36 2.81 -6.07
CA PRO A 30 -6.10 1.57 -6.81
C PRO A 30 -4.68 1.51 -7.39
N VAL A 31 -4.16 2.63 -7.88
CA VAL A 31 -2.79 2.71 -8.42
C VAL A 31 -1.76 2.49 -7.31
N MET A 32 -1.95 3.11 -6.14
CA MET A 32 -1.05 2.95 -4.99
C MET A 32 -1.08 1.53 -4.41
N LEU A 33 -2.23 0.86 -4.46
CA LEU A 33 -2.43 -0.50 -3.97
C LEU A 33 -2.26 -1.57 -5.05
N TYR A 34 -1.83 -1.19 -6.26
CA TYR A 34 -1.61 -2.15 -7.33
C TYR A 34 -0.53 -3.16 -6.92
N GLY A 35 -0.79 -4.45 -7.13
CA GLY A 35 0.12 -5.53 -6.75
C GLY A 35 0.20 -5.83 -5.24
N SER A 36 -0.54 -5.09 -4.41
CA SER A 36 -0.51 -5.29 -2.94
C SER A 36 -1.08 -6.63 -2.47
N GLU A 37 -1.83 -7.32 -3.33
CA GLU A 37 -2.37 -8.66 -3.07
C GLU A 37 -1.30 -9.75 -3.14
N CYS A 38 -0.22 -9.51 -3.88
CA CYS A 38 0.77 -10.54 -4.23
C CYS A 38 2.11 -10.40 -3.49
N TRP A 39 2.37 -9.27 -2.83
CA TRP A 39 3.67 -9.03 -2.17
C TRP A 39 3.60 -9.33 -0.67
N ALA A 40 4.69 -9.85 -0.11
CA ALA A 40 4.85 -10.04 1.33
C ALA A 40 5.03 -8.67 2.02
N VAL A 41 3.92 -8.04 2.41
CA VAL A 41 3.92 -6.74 3.06
C VAL A 41 4.60 -6.83 4.43
N LYS A 42 5.73 -6.14 4.59
CA LYS A 42 6.37 -5.94 5.91
C LYS A 42 5.77 -4.72 6.60
N LYS A 43 5.89 -4.66 7.94
CA LYS A 43 5.48 -3.47 8.72
C LYS A 43 6.16 -2.17 8.24
N THR A 44 7.36 -2.28 7.67
CA THR A 44 8.09 -1.15 7.07
C THR A 44 7.38 -0.62 5.82
N ASP A 45 6.81 -1.50 5.01
CA ASP A 45 6.13 -1.13 3.77
C ASP A 45 4.77 -0.50 4.07
N GLU A 46 4.04 -1.01 5.08
CA GLU A 46 2.81 -0.37 5.58
C GLU A 46 3.08 1.08 6.05
N LYS A 47 4.18 1.29 6.78
CA LYS A 47 4.58 2.64 7.22
C LYS A 47 4.91 3.54 6.03
N ARG A 48 5.64 3.04 5.03
CA ARG A 48 5.96 3.79 3.80
C ARG A 48 4.70 4.18 3.02
N LEU A 49 3.76 3.26 2.86
CA LEU A 49 2.46 3.53 2.22
C LEU A 49 1.66 4.57 3.00
N HIS A 50 1.62 4.47 4.32
CA HIS A 50 0.94 5.44 5.17
C HIS A 50 1.53 6.85 5.02
N VAL A 51 2.86 6.98 5.03
CA VAL A 51 3.56 8.27 4.82
C VAL A 51 3.28 8.82 3.43
N ALA A 52 3.33 7.98 2.40
CA ALA A 52 3.03 8.36 1.01
C ALA A 52 1.57 8.86 0.86
N GLU A 53 0.60 8.12 1.42
CA GLU A 53 -0.81 8.54 1.46
C GLU A 53 -0.94 9.92 2.12
N MET A 54 -0.39 10.09 3.32
CA MET A 54 -0.53 11.36 4.04
C MET A 54 0.12 12.54 3.33
N ARG A 55 1.28 12.33 2.70
CA ARG A 55 1.95 13.36 1.89
C ARG A 55 1.07 13.78 0.72
N LEU A 56 0.43 12.82 0.06
CA LEU A 56 -0.42 13.09 -1.10
C LEU A 56 -1.74 13.78 -0.70
N LEU A 57 -2.40 13.33 0.36
CA LEU A 57 -3.63 13.96 0.86
C LEU A 57 -3.37 15.42 1.30
N ARG A 58 -2.24 15.66 1.97
CA ARG A 58 -1.80 17.02 2.35
C ARG A 58 -1.58 17.90 1.12
N TRP A 59 -0.85 17.39 0.14
CA TRP A 59 -0.59 18.09 -1.11
C TRP A 59 -1.88 18.43 -1.88
N MET A 60 -2.83 17.49 -1.99
CA MET A 60 -4.13 17.73 -2.63
C MET A 60 -4.98 18.78 -1.92
N CYS A 61 -4.86 18.87 -0.60
CA CYS A 61 -5.55 19.88 0.21
C CYS A 61 -4.79 21.21 0.30
N GLY A 62 -3.57 21.31 -0.25
CA GLY A 62 -2.72 22.50 -0.09
C GLY A 62 -2.23 22.75 1.34
N VAL A 63 -2.24 21.71 2.20
CA VAL A 63 -1.88 21.82 3.62
C VAL A 63 -0.43 21.41 3.80
N THR A 64 0.35 22.29 4.41
CA THR A 64 1.75 22.08 4.75
C THR A 64 1.90 21.48 6.15
N ARG A 65 3.14 21.21 6.58
CA ARG A 65 3.42 20.82 7.98
C ARG A 65 3.29 22.01 8.95
N MET A 66 3.46 23.24 8.46
CA MET A 66 3.41 24.46 9.28
C MET A 66 2.00 24.76 9.79
N ASP A 67 0.98 24.31 9.07
CA ASP A 67 -0.43 24.50 9.45
C ASP A 67 -0.82 23.66 10.68
N LYS A 68 0.05 22.75 11.15
CA LYS A 68 -0.14 21.90 12.34
C LYS A 68 -1.47 21.14 12.38
N VAL A 69 -2.11 20.93 11.23
CA VAL A 69 -3.36 20.19 11.10
C VAL A 69 -3.14 18.72 11.40
N ARG A 70 -3.99 18.12 12.23
CA ARG A 70 -3.94 16.69 12.57
C ARG A 70 -4.27 15.80 11.37
N ASN A 71 -3.62 14.64 11.27
CA ASN A 71 -3.83 13.71 10.15
C ASN A 71 -5.26 13.17 10.11
N GLU A 72 -5.86 12.93 11.28
CA GLU A 72 -7.26 12.51 11.42
C GLU A 72 -8.22 13.50 10.76
N TYR A 73 -7.98 14.80 10.93
CA TYR A 73 -8.82 15.85 10.34
C TYR A 73 -8.74 15.84 8.81
N ILE A 74 -7.53 15.72 8.24
CA ILE A 74 -7.32 15.67 6.79
C ILE A 74 -8.08 14.50 6.17
N ARG A 75 -8.01 13.32 6.78
CA ARG A 75 -8.74 12.14 6.35
C ARG A 75 -10.25 12.30 6.51
N GLY A 76 -10.70 12.88 7.62
CA GLY A 76 -12.11 13.16 7.90
C GLY A 76 -12.74 14.09 6.87
N SER A 77 -12.03 15.16 6.50
CA SER A 77 -12.46 16.15 5.50
C SER A 77 -12.60 15.55 4.10
N LEU A 78 -11.71 14.63 3.73
CA LEU A 78 -11.77 13.92 2.44
C LEU A 78 -12.68 12.69 2.47
N LYS A 79 -13.17 12.25 3.65
CA LYS A 79 -13.93 11.01 3.87
C LYS A 79 -13.19 9.80 3.28
N VAL A 80 -11.92 9.66 3.66
CA VAL A 80 -10.98 8.64 3.20
C VAL A 80 -10.55 7.77 4.38
N ALA A 81 -10.77 6.46 4.30
CA ALA A 81 -10.27 5.49 5.28
C ALA A 81 -8.73 5.33 5.16
N PRO A 82 -8.00 4.88 6.19
CA PRO A 82 -6.56 4.62 6.09
C PRO A 82 -6.20 3.62 4.98
N VAL A 83 -5.07 3.83 4.30
CA VAL A 83 -4.56 2.90 3.27
C VAL A 83 -4.29 1.50 3.83
N THR A 84 -3.85 1.40 5.09
CA THR A 84 -3.55 0.13 5.77
C THR A 84 -4.78 -0.75 5.96
N GLU A 85 -5.93 -0.16 6.26
CA GLU A 85 -7.20 -0.91 6.34
C GLU A 85 -7.60 -1.44 4.96
N LYS A 86 -7.44 -0.62 3.92
CA LYS A 86 -7.77 -1.04 2.55
C LYS A 86 -6.84 -2.14 2.07
N LEU A 87 -5.56 -2.06 2.40
CA LEU A 87 -4.55 -3.08 2.14
C LEU A 87 -4.95 -4.43 2.76
N LYS A 88 -5.29 -4.43 4.05
CA LYS A 88 -5.78 -5.63 4.76
C LYS A 88 -7.05 -6.20 4.12
N GLY A 89 -8.01 -5.32 3.78
CA GLY A 89 -9.25 -5.72 3.12
C GLY A 89 -9.03 -6.37 1.76
N ASN A 90 -8.14 -5.82 0.93
CA ASN A 90 -7.79 -6.41 -0.37
C ASN A 90 -7.16 -7.80 -0.19
N ARG A 91 -6.23 -7.95 0.75
CA ARG A 91 -5.59 -9.25 1.04
C ARG A 91 -6.59 -10.31 1.51
N LEU A 92 -7.54 -9.93 2.39
CA LEU A 92 -8.61 -10.83 2.83
C LEU A 92 -9.56 -11.19 1.68
N THR A 93 -9.85 -10.24 0.80
CA THR A 93 -10.67 -10.47 -0.40
C THR A 93 -9.99 -11.48 -1.33
N TRP A 94 -8.70 -11.28 -1.62
CA TRP A 94 -7.89 -12.20 -2.42
C TRP A 94 -7.82 -13.59 -1.76
N TYR A 95 -7.55 -13.66 -0.46
CA TYR A 95 -7.55 -14.93 0.29
C TYR A 95 -8.90 -15.65 0.18
N GLY A 96 -10.01 -14.92 0.38
CA GLY A 96 -11.34 -15.47 0.22
C GLY A 96 -11.62 -15.96 -1.20
N GLN A 97 -11.15 -15.25 -2.22
CA GLN A 97 -11.23 -15.71 -3.61
C GLN A 97 -10.45 -17.01 -3.81
N VAL A 98 -9.21 -17.11 -3.33
CA VAL A 98 -8.39 -18.33 -3.44
C VAL A 98 -9.05 -19.50 -2.71
N LYS A 99 -9.56 -19.29 -1.49
CA LYS A 99 -10.20 -20.36 -0.69
C LYS A 99 -11.44 -20.96 -1.37
N ARG A 100 -12.23 -20.11 -2.07
CA ARG A 100 -13.44 -20.52 -2.82
C ARG A 100 -13.14 -21.17 -4.17
N ARG A 101 -11.91 -21.11 -4.69
CA ARG A 101 -11.55 -21.79 -5.94
C ARG A 101 -11.52 -23.32 -5.75
N ASP A 102 -11.61 -24.02 -6.86
CA ASP A 102 -11.46 -25.48 -6.92
C ASP A 102 -10.06 -25.92 -6.44
N GLU A 103 -9.97 -27.12 -5.87
CA GLU A 103 -8.72 -27.67 -5.34
C GLU A 103 -7.66 -27.94 -6.41
N THR A 104 -8.08 -28.18 -7.66
CA THR A 104 -7.16 -28.34 -8.79
C THR A 104 -6.50 -27.02 -9.19
N HIS A 105 -7.07 -25.88 -8.78
CA HIS A 105 -6.58 -24.57 -9.18
C HIS A 105 -5.20 -24.27 -8.59
N VAL A 106 -4.25 -23.91 -9.46
CA VAL A 106 -2.83 -23.72 -9.13
C VAL A 106 -2.62 -22.84 -7.88
N THR A 107 -3.31 -21.71 -7.77
CA THR A 107 -3.16 -20.82 -6.61
C THR A 107 -3.63 -21.44 -5.29
N LYS A 108 -4.65 -22.30 -5.28
CA LYS A 108 -5.12 -22.98 -4.07
C LYS A 108 -4.15 -24.09 -3.68
N ARG A 109 -3.65 -24.84 -4.65
CA ARG A 109 -2.57 -25.82 -4.44
C ARG A 109 -1.34 -25.17 -3.83
N ILE A 110 -0.82 -24.11 -4.44
CA ILE A 110 0.35 -23.38 -3.92
C ILE A 110 0.13 -22.89 -2.49
N MET A 111 -1.06 -22.37 -2.18
CA MET A 111 -1.39 -21.91 -0.83
C MET A 111 -1.38 -23.03 0.21
N SER A 112 -1.74 -24.26 -0.19
CA SER A 112 -1.70 -25.46 0.65
C SER A 112 -0.37 -26.20 0.65
N LEU A 113 0.59 -25.82 -0.22
CA LEU A 113 1.91 -26.45 -0.25
C LEU A 113 2.66 -26.07 1.03
N HIS A 114 2.99 -27.08 1.83
CA HIS A 114 3.98 -26.96 2.89
C HIS A 114 5.37 -27.05 2.25
N VAL A 115 6.16 -25.98 2.37
CA VAL A 115 7.56 -25.99 1.94
C VAL A 115 8.40 -26.09 3.21
N ASP A 116 9.13 -27.19 3.37
CA ASP A 116 10.08 -27.33 4.48
C ASP A 116 11.19 -26.28 4.32
N ASP A 117 11.27 -25.34 5.27
CA ASP A 117 12.21 -24.22 5.27
C ASP A 117 13.66 -24.72 5.41
N LYS A 118 14.35 -24.86 4.28
CA LYS A 118 15.82 -25.02 4.23
C LYS A 118 16.53 -23.68 3.95
N MET A 119 15.99 -22.58 4.49
CA MET A 119 16.50 -21.21 4.35
C MET A 119 17.62 -20.85 5.34
N GLU A 120 18.27 -21.83 5.98
CA GLU A 120 19.40 -21.63 6.89
C GLU A 120 20.71 -21.26 6.15
N ARG A 121 20.81 -21.61 4.86
CA ARG A 121 22.04 -21.44 4.06
C ARG A 121 22.35 -19.99 3.63
N GLU A 122 21.36 -19.11 3.50
CA GLU A 122 21.60 -17.75 3.00
C GLU A 122 22.09 -16.78 4.10
N ARG A 123 21.75 -17.02 5.36
CA ARG A 123 22.29 -16.24 6.49
C ARG A 123 23.73 -16.59 6.78
N GLU A 124 24.04 -17.89 6.82
CA GLU A 124 25.41 -18.38 7.03
C GLU A 124 26.37 -17.93 5.93
N ALA A 125 25.91 -17.85 4.67
CA ALA A 125 26.74 -17.36 3.56
C ALA A 125 27.09 -15.87 3.72
N LYS A 126 26.18 -15.07 4.28
CA LYS A 126 26.39 -13.63 4.51
C LYS A 126 27.32 -13.37 5.69
N GLU A 127 27.14 -14.11 6.80
CA GLU A 127 28.06 -14.04 7.95
C GLU A 127 29.48 -14.50 7.60
N LYS A 128 29.62 -15.55 6.77
CA LYS A 128 30.94 -16.00 6.28
C LYS A 128 31.61 -14.98 5.36
N MET A 129 30.84 -14.26 4.55
CA MET A 129 31.36 -13.20 3.68
C MET A 129 31.80 -11.97 4.48
N ASP A 130 31.03 -11.56 5.48
CA ASP A 130 31.35 -10.39 6.32
C ASP A 130 32.58 -10.67 7.21
N GLY A 131 32.74 -11.88 7.75
CA GLY A 131 33.92 -12.27 8.54
C GLY A 131 35.23 -12.47 7.76
N LEU A 132 35.18 -12.56 6.43
CA LEU A 132 36.37 -12.60 5.55
C LEU A 132 36.89 -11.19 5.21
N CYS A 133 36.07 -10.15 5.40
CA CYS A 133 36.43 -8.77 5.08
C CYS A 133 37.05 -8.00 6.26
N GLU A 134 37.06 -8.60 7.47
CA GLU A 134 37.63 -8.03 8.70
C GLU A 134 39.05 -8.54 9.05
N LYS A 135 39.73 -9.25 8.13
CA LYS A 135 41.14 -9.66 8.27
C LYS A 135 42.05 -8.96 7.29
#